data_AF-A0A1V3R1P5-F1
#
_entry.id   AF-A0A1V3R1P5-F1
#
_cell.length_a   1.000
_cell.length_b   1.000
_cell.length_c   1.000
_cell.angle_alpha   90.00
_cell.angle_beta   90.00
_cell.angle_gamma   90.00
#
_symmetry.space_group_name_H-M   'P 1'
#
loop_
_entity.id
_entity.type
_entity.pdbx_description
1 polymer ?
#
loop_
_entity_poly.entity_id
_entity_poly.type
_entity_poly.pdbx_seq_one_letter_code
_entity_poly.pdbx_strand_id
1 'polypeptide(L)'
;MNIIYSRLFEVSVLHDYFREGIAKEFKLIPTQETREILKKGRMLWRETPQGILVLYRAEDDLSTPEVALNPPVDFCFFFQSTNSPQFFAVTQLSKGPRTYHSGDFLAFQNLPANASSDPDLPEKIVLDVWDGARPKTFLTRITLNPVPAKVIFLVKDASGTKISSGLDESGQPFPLDRELSPDDKGEFLISLDLKGKPEGNYILTLRNEANTLDLWKKEYFLTQDPEVKSALGVLKISYRPVPDHLYGGRDYYAIDLKRKATKWTYIIVSQNKKVDLGTAQLSILDKGNPPGSPYTTYNFQQIGAAPNADVKINNAETVIFKSQVPIPFFENPKLNLELRRKPGNRVLFGHLPNPSRSGAIKVSPGEEISEIYVFI
;
A
#
# COMPACT_ATOMS: atom_id res chain seq x y z
N MET A 1 39.94 0.95 22.28
CA MET A 1 39.49 1.01 20.86
C MET A 1 38.07 1.57 20.88
N ASN A 2 37.87 2.79 20.38
CA ASN A 2 36.52 3.35 20.29
C ASN A 2 35.80 2.65 19.13
N ILE A 3 34.58 2.17 19.37
CA ILE A 3 33.76 1.60 18.31
C ILE A 3 33.07 2.78 17.62
N ILE A 4 33.40 2.99 16.35
CA ILE A 4 32.86 4.11 15.60
C ILE A 4 31.86 3.59 14.55
N TYR A 5 30.69 4.23 14.49
CA TYR A 5 29.62 3.89 13.56
C TYR A 5 29.33 5.08 12.65
N SER A 6 29.25 4.80 11.35
CA SER A 6 28.86 5.75 10.33
C SER A 6 27.48 5.40 9.77
N ARG A 7 26.72 6.41 9.37
CA ARG A 7 25.35 6.23 8.88
C ARG A 7 25.41 5.79 7.41
N LEU A 8 24.81 4.65 7.13
CA LEU A 8 24.67 4.13 5.77
C LEU A 8 23.55 4.88 5.05
N PHE A 9 22.32 4.72 5.54
CA PHE A 9 21.16 5.41 5.01
C PHE A 9 20.10 5.66 6.08
N GLU A 10 19.21 6.60 5.79
CA GLU A 10 17.97 6.85 6.53
C GLU A 10 16.76 6.75 5.61
N VAL A 11 15.69 6.17 6.13
CA VAL A 11 14.41 6.13 5.44
C VAL A 11 13.36 6.75 6.35
N SER A 12 12.71 7.80 5.85
CA SER A 12 11.54 8.41 6.51
C SER A 12 10.25 7.91 5.88
N VAL A 13 9.24 7.61 6.69
CA VAL A 13 7.88 7.29 6.27
C VAL A 13 7.00 8.50 6.52
N LEU A 14 6.69 9.19 5.43
CA LEU A 14 5.89 10.41 5.43
C LEU A 14 4.47 10.09 4.97
N HIS A 15 3.50 10.75 5.56
CA HIS A 15 2.13 10.68 5.10
C HIS A 15 1.37 11.97 5.40
N ASP A 16 0.84 12.60 4.37
CA ASP A 16 0.12 13.88 4.45
C ASP A 16 -1.25 13.82 5.15
N TYR A 17 -1.70 12.66 5.62
CA TYR A 17 -2.87 12.51 6.48
C TYR A 17 -2.61 13.08 7.88
N PHE A 18 -1.40 12.86 8.40
CA PHE A 18 -0.99 13.28 9.74
C PHE A 18 -0.60 14.75 9.75
N ARG A 19 -0.94 15.45 10.83
CA ARG A 19 -0.65 16.88 10.97
C ARG A 19 0.85 17.20 10.87
N GLU A 20 1.67 16.33 11.44
CA GLU A 20 3.13 16.46 11.44
C GLU A 20 3.77 15.92 10.15
N GLY A 21 2.99 15.32 9.24
CA GLY A 21 3.49 14.65 8.05
C GLY A 21 4.23 13.35 8.31
N ILE A 22 4.39 12.94 9.57
CA ILE A 22 5.11 11.73 9.99
C ILE A 22 4.13 10.59 10.26
N ALA A 23 4.41 9.44 9.67
CA ALA A 23 3.55 8.28 9.76
C ALA A 23 3.97 7.37 10.94
N LYS A 24 3.63 7.79 12.18
CA LYS A 24 4.10 7.14 13.43
C LYS A 24 3.60 5.71 13.65
N GLU A 25 2.55 5.31 12.94
CA GLU A 25 1.93 3.99 13.06
C GLU A 25 2.60 2.91 12.19
N PHE A 26 3.61 3.28 11.41
CA PHE A 26 4.32 2.35 10.52
C PHE A 26 5.65 1.92 11.10
N LYS A 27 6.00 0.67 10.82
CA LYS A 27 7.29 0.07 11.17
C LYS A 27 7.93 -0.56 9.95
N LEU A 28 9.25 -0.45 9.90
CA LEU A 28 10.09 -1.05 8.87
C LEU A 28 11.00 -2.08 9.55
N ILE A 29 10.67 -3.36 9.41
CA ILE A 29 11.36 -4.44 10.12
C ILE A 29 12.23 -5.21 9.12
N PRO A 30 13.55 -5.36 9.35
CA PRO A 30 14.40 -6.08 8.42
C PRO A 30 13.96 -7.54 8.30
N THR A 31 13.87 -8.04 7.07
CA THR A 31 13.63 -9.46 6.80
C THR A 31 14.75 -10.33 7.38
N GLN A 32 14.52 -11.64 7.49
CA GLN A 32 15.54 -12.58 7.96
C GLN A 32 16.83 -12.51 7.12
N GLU A 33 16.73 -12.45 5.79
CA GLU A 33 17.92 -12.32 4.93
C GLU A 33 18.65 -11.00 5.15
N THR A 34 17.90 -9.90 5.29
CA THR A 34 18.46 -8.58 5.58
C THR A 34 19.15 -8.56 6.95
N ARG A 35 18.58 -9.20 7.98
CA ARG A 35 19.21 -9.36 9.29
C ARG A 35 20.56 -10.07 9.18
N GLU A 36 20.66 -11.12 8.38
CA GLU A 36 21.92 -11.83 8.14
C GLU A 36 22.93 -10.97 7.36
N ILE A 37 22.49 -10.20 6.36
CA ILE A 37 23.34 -9.24 5.63
C ILE A 37 23.90 -8.19 6.59
N LEU A 38 23.03 -7.55 7.39
CA LEU A 38 23.43 -6.55 8.37
C LEU A 38 24.43 -7.12 9.38
N LYS A 39 24.20 -8.34 9.89
CA LYS A 39 25.11 -9.02 10.80
C LYS A 39 26.47 -9.30 10.16
N LYS A 40 26.51 -9.79 8.92
CA LYS A 40 27.75 -10.05 8.17
C LYS A 40 28.56 -8.76 7.95
N GLY A 41 27.89 -7.65 7.62
CA GLY A 41 28.52 -6.34 7.44
C GLY A 41 28.80 -5.58 8.74
N ARG A 42 28.59 -6.19 9.92
CA ARG A 42 28.68 -5.52 11.24
C ARG A 42 27.88 -4.21 11.32
N MET A 43 26.72 -4.22 10.67
CA MET A 43 25.80 -3.09 10.60
C MET A 43 24.77 -3.12 11.73
N LEU A 44 24.26 -1.95 12.08
CA LEU A 44 23.19 -1.76 13.05
C LEU A 44 21.98 -1.16 12.34
N TRP A 45 20.80 -1.70 12.64
CA TRP A 45 19.52 -1.10 12.29
C TRP A 45 18.89 -0.49 13.54
N ARG A 46 18.33 0.70 13.41
CA ARG A 46 17.64 1.45 14.48
C ARG A 46 16.35 2.05 13.95
N GLU A 47 15.29 1.97 14.75
CA GLU A 47 14.09 2.78 14.53
C GLU A 47 14.35 4.24 14.92
N THR A 48 13.77 5.16 14.16
CA THR A 48 13.73 6.59 14.47
C THR A 48 12.26 7.02 14.56
N PRO A 49 11.94 8.20 15.12
CA PRO A 49 10.56 8.69 15.14
C PRO A 49 9.94 8.86 13.74
N GLN A 50 10.77 8.98 12.69
CA GLN A 50 10.33 9.17 11.31
C GLN A 50 10.40 7.89 10.46
N GLY A 51 11.10 6.84 10.91
CA GLY A 51 11.30 5.62 10.15
C GLY A 51 12.48 4.80 10.66
N ILE A 52 13.51 4.61 9.85
CA ILE A 52 14.68 3.78 10.20
C ILE A 52 16.00 4.41 9.80
N LEU A 53 17.05 3.99 10.50
CA LEU A 53 18.44 4.30 10.23
C LEU A 53 19.26 3.01 10.21
N VAL A 54 20.10 2.86 9.18
CA VAL A 54 21.12 1.80 9.14
C VAL A 54 22.50 2.44 9.28
N LEU A 55 23.32 1.84 10.13
CA LEU A 55 24.70 2.26 10.40
C LEU A 55 25.64 1.10 10.08
N TYR A 56 26.84 1.39 9.61
CA TYR A 56 27.92 0.42 9.49
C TYR A 56 29.05 0.78 10.45
N ARG A 57 29.78 -0.23 10.92
CA ARG A 57 30.99 0.01 11.71
C ARG A 57 32.11 0.48 10.79
N ALA A 58 32.69 1.63 11.10
CA ALA A 58 33.73 2.26 10.31
C ALA A 58 35.09 2.19 11.02
N GLU A 59 36.15 2.36 10.25
CA GLU A 59 37.49 2.66 10.76
C GLU A 59 37.55 4.10 11.31
N ASP A 60 38.73 4.52 11.77
CA ASP A 60 38.93 5.85 12.38
C ASP A 60 38.65 7.02 11.41
N ASP A 61 38.58 6.74 10.11
CA ASP A 61 38.27 7.70 9.05
C ASP A 61 36.77 8.02 8.88
N LEU A 62 35.89 7.29 9.59
CA LEU A 62 34.42 7.40 9.49
C LEU A 62 33.83 7.06 8.11
N SER A 63 34.62 6.54 7.17
CA SER A 63 34.16 6.26 5.79
C SER A 63 34.43 4.84 5.34
N THR A 64 35.52 4.25 5.81
CA THR A 64 35.93 2.90 5.43
C THR A 64 35.20 1.89 6.33
N PRO A 65 34.41 0.96 5.77
CA PRO A 65 33.74 -0.05 6.57
C PRO A 65 34.74 -1.08 7.11
N GLU A 66 34.59 -1.47 8.38
CA GLU A 66 35.41 -2.54 8.97
C GLU A 66 35.20 -3.90 8.24
N VAL A 67 33.98 -4.12 7.75
CA VAL A 67 33.63 -5.27 6.89
C VAL A 67 32.82 -4.76 5.70
N ALA A 68 33.47 -4.72 4.54
CA ALA A 68 32.82 -4.33 3.29
C ALA A 68 31.88 -5.43 2.78
N LEU A 69 30.70 -5.01 2.35
CA LEU A 69 29.77 -5.78 1.52
C LEU A 69 29.98 -5.34 0.07
N ASN A 70 29.96 -6.29 -0.86
CA ASN A 70 30.11 -5.99 -2.27
C ASN A 70 28.72 -5.90 -2.93
N PRO A 71 28.41 -4.80 -3.64
CA PRO A 71 27.23 -4.76 -4.50
C PRO A 71 27.27 -5.87 -5.57
N PRO A 72 26.11 -6.36 -6.03
CA PRO A 72 24.77 -5.93 -5.66
C PRO A 72 24.36 -6.42 -4.27
N VAL A 73 23.75 -5.53 -3.48
CA VAL A 73 23.16 -5.85 -2.19
C VAL A 73 21.77 -5.23 -2.11
N ASP A 74 20.83 -6.00 -1.57
CA ASP A 74 19.45 -5.57 -1.36
C ASP A 74 19.13 -5.69 0.13
N PHE A 75 18.68 -4.59 0.73
CA PHE A 75 18.14 -4.57 2.09
C PHE A 75 16.62 -4.49 2.00
N CYS A 76 15.94 -5.55 2.46
CA CYS A 76 14.50 -5.66 2.49
C CYS A 76 13.97 -5.45 3.91
N PHE A 77 12.94 -4.61 4.04
CA PHE A 77 12.25 -4.35 5.29
C PHE A 77 10.75 -4.54 5.10
N PHE A 78 10.11 -5.35 5.93
CA PHE A 78 8.66 -5.43 5.94
C PHE A 78 8.06 -4.10 6.38
N PHE A 79 7.13 -3.62 5.57
CA PHE A 79 6.31 -2.45 5.86
C PHE A 79 5.07 -2.91 6.63
N GLN A 80 5.02 -2.58 7.92
CA GLN A 80 3.93 -2.97 8.82
C GLN A 80 3.21 -1.73 9.34
N SER A 81 1.93 -1.87 9.65
CA SER A 81 1.14 -0.83 10.33
C SER A 81 0.53 -1.40 11.60
N THR A 82 0.48 -0.58 12.67
CA THR A 82 -0.29 -0.93 13.87
C THR A 82 -1.80 -0.76 13.67
N ASN A 83 -2.24 -0.14 12.57
CA ASN A 83 -3.65 0.06 12.24
C ASN A 83 -3.90 -0.06 10.71
N SER A 84 -3.68 -1.26 10.18
CA SER A 84 -3.85 -1.54 8.75
C SER A 84 -5.22 -1.16 8.17
N PRO A 85 -6.36 -1.39 8.84
CA PRO A 85 -7.66 -0.95 8.32
C PRO A 85 -7.73 0.56 8.09
N GLN A 86 -7.16 1.35 9.00
CA GLN A 86 -7.12 2.79 8.84
C GLN A 86 -6.25 3.21 7.66
N PHE A 87 -5.04 2.65 7.58
CA PHE A 87 -4.12 2.92 6.49
C PHE A 87 -4.78 2.74 5.12
N PHE A 88 -5.43 1.60 4.86
CA PHE A 88 -6.06 1.34 3.56
C PHE A 88 -7.26 2.24 3.28
N ALA A 89 -7.99 2.67 4.32
CA ALA A 89 -9.12 3.57 4.19
C ALA A 89 -8.67 5.00 3.85
N VAL A 90 -7.56 5.49 4.41
CA VAL A 90 -7.14 6.88 4.25
C VAL A 90 -6.03 7.10 3.23
N THR A 91 -5.35 6.05 2.74
CA THR A 91 -4.18 6.18 1.86
C THR A 91 -4.51 5.87 0.40
N GLN A 92 -4.02 6.69 -0.52
CA GLN A 92 -4.06 6.44 -1.96
C GLN A 92 -2.92 5.48 -2.34
N LEU A 93 -3.31 4.27 -2.77
CA LEU A 93 -2.39 3.20 -3.13
C LEU A 93 -2.61 2.81 -4.58
N SER A 94 -1.96 3.54 -5.48
CA SER A 94 -2.06 3.34 -6.92
C SER A 94 -0.73 3.61 -7.60
N LYS A 95 -0.38 2.77 -8.58
CA LYS A 95 0.74 2.99 -9.51
C LYS A 95 0.18 3.09 -10.92
N GLY A 96 0.13 4.31 -11.45
CA GLY A 96 -0.49 4.58 -12.75
C GLY A 96 -1.93 4.06 -12.78
N PRO A 97 -2.31 3.17 -13.71
CA PRO A 97 -3.66 2.61 -13.77
C PRO A 97 -3.93 1.47 -12.77
N ARG A 98 -2.90 0.91 -12.11
CA ARG A 98 -3.07 -0.19 -11.15
C ARG A 98 -3.40 0.38 -9.77
N THR A 99 -4.62 0.13 -9.30
CA THR A 99 -5.03 0.39 -7.92
C THR A 99 -4.81 -0.84 -7.06
N TYR A 100 -4.49 -0.64 -5.77
CA TYR A 100 -4.40 -1.72 -4.80
C TYR A 100 -5.75 -2.42 -4.58
N HIS A 101 -5.73 -3.75 -4.50
CA HIS A 101 -6.85 -4.61 -4.14
C HIS A 101 -6.48 -5.50 -2.94
N SER A 102 -7.50 -6.02 -2.26
CA SER A 102 -7.28 -6.98 -1.18
C SER A 102 -6.51 -8.21 -1.69
N GLY A 103 -5.36 -8.49 -1.07
CA GLY A 103 -4.46 -9.58 -1.46
C GLY A 103 -3.23 -9.13 -2.26
N ASP A 104 -3.24 -7.90 -2.79
CA ASP A 104 -2.02 -7.29 -3.33
C ASP A 104 -0.99 -7.08 -2.20
N PHE A 105 0.28 -6.89 -2.59
CA PHE A 105 1.39 -6.60 -1.69
C PHE A 105 2.09 -5.32 -2.12
N LEU A 106 2.21 -4.37 -1.21
CA LEU A 106 2.87 -3.09 -1.52
C LEU A 106 4.37 -3.29 -1.65
N ALA A 107 5.00 -2.57 -2.57
CA ALA A 107 6.44 -2.56 -2.70
C ALA A 107 6.95 -1.15 -2.85
N PHE A 108 7.99 -0.83 -2.10
CA PHE A 108 8.64 0.47 -2.10
C PHE A 108 10.09 0.24 -2.50
N GLN A 109 10.55 0.83 -3.59
CA GLN A 109 11.89 0.57 -4.13
C GLN A 109 12.59 1.88 -4.48
N ASN A 110 13.86 2.00 -4.08
CA ASN A 110 14.70 3.08 -4.55
C ASN A 110 15.17 2.82 -5.99
N LEU A 111 15.62 3.89 -6.63
CA LEU A 111 16.40 3.86 -7.85
C LEU A 111 17.84 4.18 -7.45
N PRO A 112 18.76 3.20 -7.43
CA PRO A 112 20.12 3.40 -6.91
C PRO A 112 20.84 4.62 -7.52
N ALA A 113 20.59 4.92 -8.80
CA ALA A 113 21.15 6.09 -9.47
C ALA A 113 20.66 7.45 -8.96
N ASN A 114 19.58 7.48 -8.18
CA ASN A 114 18.93 8.69 -7.65
C ASN A 114 19.14 8.88 -6.15
N ALA A 115 20.00 8.08 -5.52
CA ALA A 115 20.28 8.21 -4.09
C ALA A 115 20.71 9.65 -3.76
N SER A 116 20.11 10.21 -2.71
CA SER A 116 20.34 11.59 -2.30
C SER A 116 21.16 11.64 -1.03
N SER A 117 22.17 12.52 -0.99
CA SER A 117 22.92 12.84 0.23
C SER A 117 22.38 14.07 0.97
N ASP A 118 21.33 14.70 0.44
CA ASP A 118 20.70 15.89 1.00
C ASP A 118 19.47 15.49 1.84
N PRO A 119 19.46 15.74 3.17
CA PRO A 119 18.32 15.43 4.02
C PRO A 119 17.05 16.22 3.70
N ASP A 120 17.18 17.41 3.09
CA ASP A 120 16.03 18.26 2.73
C ASP A 120 15.43 17.85 1.37
N LEU A 121 16.20 17.11 0.57
CA LEU A 121 15.80 16.58 -0.74
C LEU A 121 16.05 15.07 -0.82
N PRO A 122 15.42 14.25 0.04
CA PRO A 122 15.60 12.80 0.01
C PRO A 122 15.07 12.21 -1.30
N GLU A 123 15.62 11.07 -1.72
CA GLU A 123 15.06 10.32 -2.83
C GLU A 123 13.65 9.84 -2.47
N LYS A 124 12.67 10.17 -3.30
CA LYS A 124 11.30 9.69 -3.13
C LYS A 124 11.18 8.26 -3.63
N ILE A 125 10.99 7.34 -2.70
CA ILE A 125 10.84 5.92 -2.96
C ILE A 125 9.54 5.68 -3.74
N VAL A 126 9.64 4.94 -4.84
CA VAL A 126 8.52 4.69 -5.74
C VAL A 126 7.66 3.55 -5.19
N LEU A 127 6.34 3.77 -5.14
CA LEU A 127 5.35 2.73 -4.86
C LEU A 127 5.15 1.83 -6.07
N ASP A 128 5.09 0.54 -5.80
CA ASP A 128 4.64 -0.52 -6.69
C ASP A 128 3.63 -1.43 -5.99
N VAL A 129 2.87 -2.18 -6.80
CA VAL A 129 1.82 -3.07 -6.31
C VAL A 129 2.01 -4.43 -6.97
N TRP A 130 2.34 -5.42 -6.16
CA TRP A 130 2.53 -6.81 -6.59
C TRP A 130 1.30 -7.64 -6.23
N ASP A 131 1.16 -8.80 -6.85
CA ASP A 131 0.00 -9.68 -6.70
C ASP A 131 -0.05 -10.45 -5.37
N GLY A 132 0.93 -10.24 -4.50
CA GLY A 132 0.98 -10.86 -3.18
C GLY A 132 2.40 -11.17 -2.70
N ALA A 133 2.48 -11.76 -1.52
CA ALA A 133 3.68 -12.41 -1.03
C ALA A 133 3.44 -13.93 -0.88
N ARG A 134 4.46 -14.73 -1.14
CA ARG A 134 4.39 -16.20 -1.08
C ARG A 134 5.67 -16.78 -0.45
N PRO A 135 5.59 -17.97 0.16
CA PRO A 135 6.79 -18.72 0.50
C PRO A 135 7.61 -19.02 -0.78
N LYS A 136 8.92 -19.26 -0.67
CA LYS A 136 9.74 -19.64 -1.85
C LYS A 136 9.40 -21.04 -2.41
N THR A 137 8.60 -21.80 -1.68
CA THR A 137 8.10 -23.10 -2.12
C THR A 137 6.58 -23.12 -2.02
N PHE A 138 5.88 -23.32 -3.13
CA PHE A 138 4.42 -23.43 -3.14
C PHE A 138 3.91 -24.15 -4.38
N LEU A 139 2.65 -24.55 -4.32
CA LEU A 139 1.91 -25.18 -5.40
C LEU A 139 0.61 -24.40 -5.64
N THR A 140 0.26 -24.19 -6.90
CA THR A 140 -0.99 -23.51 -7.28
C THR A 140 -1.58 -24.11 -8.55
N ARG A 141 -2.90 -24.00 -8.68
CA ARG A 141 -3.69 -24.50 -9.81
C ARG A 141 -4.33 -23.31 -10.51
N ILE A 142 -4.22 -23.27 -11.83
CA ILE A 142 -4.66 -22.13 -12.64
C ILE A 142 -5.51 -22.63 -13.80
N THR A 143 -6.69 -22.06 -13.97
CA THR A 143 -7.52 -22.24 -15.16
C THR A 143 -7.36 -21.04 -16.08
N LEU A 144 -7.11 -21.28 -17.36
CA LEU A 144 -7.06 -20.25 -18.40
C LEU A 144 -8.35 -20.30 -19.23
N ASN A 145 -8.75 -19.17 -19.82
CA ASN A 145 -9.92 -19.11 -20.68
C ASN A 145 -9.61 -18.38 -22.00
N PRO A 146 -9.63 -19.04 -23.18
CA PRO A 146 -9.86 -20.48 -23.35
C PRO A 146 -8.73 -21.33 -22.72
N VAL A 147 -8.99 -22.62 -22.47
CA VAL A 147 -7.98 -23.56 -21.96
C VAL A 147 -7.11 -24.04 -23.12
N PRO A 148 -5.84 -23.63 -23.23
CA PRO A 148 -4.95 -24.16 -24.26
C PRO A 148 -4.52 -25.60 -23.94
N ALA A 149 -4.16 -26.38 -24.97
CA ALA A 149 -3.64 -27.75 -24.76
C ALA A 149 -2.27 -27.77 -24.06
N LYS A 150 -1.52 -26.66 -24.17
CA LYS A 150 -0.15 -26.53 -23.68
C LYS A 150 0.19 -25.06 -23.43
N VAL A 151 1.02 -24.81 -22.41
CA VAL A 151 1.60 -23.50 -22.10
C VAL A 151 3.08 -23.61 -21.77
N ILE A 152 3.79 -22.50 -21.88
CA ILE A 152 5.17 -22.37 -21.44
C ILE A 152 5.19 -21.58 -20.14
N PHE A 153 5.69 -22.18 -19.07
CA PHE A 153 5.88 -21.55 -17.78
C PHE A 153 7.28 -20.98 -17.64
N LEU A 154 7.34 -19.68 -17.34
CA LEU A 154 8.55 -18.92 -17.14
C LEU A 154 8.59 -18.34 -15.72
N VAL A 155 9.77 -18.37 -15.11
CA VAL A 155 10.05 -17.69 -13.84
C VAL A 155 11.22 -16.74 -14.06
N LYS A 156 11.04 -15.48 -13.70
CA LYS A 156 12.10 -14.48 -13.67
C LYS A 156 12.37 -14.05 -12.23
N ASP A 157 13.64 -13.88 -11.90
CA ASP A 157 14.06 -13.32 -10.62
C ASP A 157 13.93 -11.78 -10.57
N ALA A 158 14.36 -11.19 -9.46
CA ALA A 158 14.30 -9.75 -9.23
C ALA A 158 15.16 -8.92 -10.20
N SER A 159 16.11 -9.53 -10.90
CA SER A 159 16.91 -8.88 -11.95
C SER A 159 16.26 -8.98 -13.33
N GLY A 160 15.15 -9.73 -13.45
CA GLY A 160 14.51 -10.04 -14.73
C GLY A 160 15.12 -11.23 -15.45
N THR A 161 16.10 -11.90 -14.84
CA THR A 161 16.79 -13.07 -15.43
C THR A 161 15.89 -14.30 -15.31
N LYS A 162 15.77 -15.07 -16.40
CA LYS A 162 15.04 -16.35 -16.37
C LYS A 162 15.79 -17.34 -15.48
N ILE A 163 15.06 -17.99 -14.59
CA ILE A 163 15.59 -19.02 -13.69
C ILE A 163 14.73 -20.28 -13.75
N SER A 164 15.31 -21.40 -13.30
CA SER A 164 14.55 -22.64 -13.13
C SER A 164 13.51 -22.48 -12.02
N SER A 165 12.33 -23.08 -12.21
CA SER A 165 11.23 -23.07 -11.24
C SER A 165 11.45 -23.99 -10.03
N GLY A 166 12.49 -24.83 -10.07
CA GLY A 166 12.84 -25.77 -9.00
C GLY A 166 13.70 -26.92 -9.51
N LEU A 167 13.79 -27.97 -8.72
CA LEU A 167 14.50 -29.21 -9.08
C LEU A 167 13.48 -30.33 -9.30
N ASP A 168 13.81 -31.27 -10.19
CA ASP A 168 13.07 -32.52 -10.37
C ASP A 168 13.41 -33.56 -9.28
N GLU A 169 12.81 -34.74 -9.35
CA GLU A 169 13.00 -35.83 -8.39
C GLU A 169 14.46 -36.34 -8.32
N SER A 170 15.23 -36.11 -9.39
CA SER A 170 16.66 -36.45 -9.47
C SER A 170 17.58 -35.32 -9.00
N GLY A 171 17.00 -34.18 -8.57
CA GLY A 171 17.74 -33.00 -8.14
C GLY A 171 18.25 -32.13 -9.30
N GLN A 172 17.83 -32.39 -10.54
CA GLN A 172 18.23 -31.58 -11.70
C GLN A 172 17.29 -30.37 -11.85
N PRO A 173 17.80 -29.19 -12.24
CA PRO A 173 16.94 -28.03 -12.48
C PRO A 173 15.94 -28.28 -13.60
N PHE A 174 14.68 -27.89 -13.39
CA PHE A 174 13.71 -27.85 -14.48
C PHE A 174 14.19 -26.92 -15.62
N PRO A 175 13.78 -27.17 -16.87
CA PRO A 175 14.02 -26.24 -17.98
C PRO A 175 13.53 -24.82 -17.65
N LEU A 176 14.25 -23.81 -18.15
CA LEU A 176 13.87 -22.39 -17.98
C LEU A 176 12.53 -22.07 -18.65
N ASP A 177 12.26 -22.75 -19.76
CA ASP A 177 11.02 -22.67 -20.52
C ASP A 177 10.28 -24.01 -20.33
N ARG A 178 9.60 -24.15 -19.20
CA ARG A 178 8.96 -25.42 -18.80
C ARG A 178 7.61 -25.56 -19.47
N GLU A 179 7.42 -26.61 -20.24
CA GLU A 179 6.13 -26.93 -20.84
C GLU A 179 5.19 -27.54 -19.81
N LEU A 180 3.95 -27.06 -19.77
CA LEU A 180 2.89 -27.58 -18.92
C LEU A 180 1.65 -27.90 -19.77
N SER A 181 1.00 -29.01 -19.46
CA SER A 181 -0.31 -29.39 -20.02
C SER A 181 -1.37 -29.29 -18.92
N PRO A 182 -2.62 -28.96 -19.26
CA PRO A 182 -3.70 -28.95 -18.29
C PRO A 182 -4.04 -30.39 -17.85
N ASP A 183 -4.60 -30.53 -16.66
CA ASP A 183 -5.18 -31.80 -16.20
C ASP A 183 -6.57 -32.07 -16.81
N ASP A 184 -7.23 -33.13 -16.35
CA ASP A 184 -8.55 -33.56 -16.80
C ASP A 184 -9.66 -32.52 -16.52
N LYS A 185 -9.40 -31.53 -15.67
CA LYS A 185 -10.31 -30.42 -15.35
C LYS A 185 -9.95 -29.13 -16.09
N GLY A 186 -8.91 -29.16 -16.94
CA GLY A 186 -8.45 -27.96 -17.64
C GLY A 186 -7.57 -27.05 -16.78
N GLU A 187 -7.01 -27.54 -15.66
CA GLU A 187 -6.16 -26.76 -14.76
C GLU A 187 -4.68 -27.04 -15.00
N PHE A 188 -3.86 -25.98 -14.96
CA PHE A 188 -2.41 -26.08 -14.97
C PHE A 188 -1.89 -26.13 -13.54
N LEU A 189 -1.13 -27.18 -13.22
CA LEU A 189 -0.44 -27.32 -11.95
C LEU A 189 0.93 -26.63 -12.01
N ILE A 190 1.09 -25.55 -11.25
CA ILE A 190 2.37 -24.89 -11.05
C ILE A 190 2.94 -25.31 -9.71
N SER A 191 4.15 -25.87 -9.73
CA SER A 191 4.97 -26.13 -8.55
C SER A 191 6.23 -25.27 -8.63
N LEU A 192 6.54 -24.58 -7.55
CA LEU A 192 7.71 -23.73 -7.41
C LEU A 192 8.49 -24.19 -6.18
N ASP A 193 9.81 -24.42 -6.32
CA ASP A 193 10.73 -24.59 -5.19
C ASP A 193 12.02 -23.79 -5.44
N LEU A 194 12.07 -22.58 -4.88
CA LEU A 194 13.21 -21.66 -4.99
C LEU A 194 13.98 -21.55 -3.67
N LYS A 195 14.03 -22.63 -2.88
CA LYS A 195 14.94 -22.68 -1.72
C LYS A 195 16.37 -22.38 -2.16
N GLY A 196 17.08 -21.62 -1.33
CA GLY A 196 18.45 -21.19 -1.62
C GLY A 196 18.58 -20.04 -2.64
N LYS A 197 17.49 -19.63 -3.32
CA LYS A 197 17.49 -18.37 -4.07
C LYS A 197 17.26 -17.19 -3.12
N PRO A 198 17.80 -15.99 -3.42
CA PRO A 198 17.55 -14.79 -2.62
C PRO A 198 16.07 -14.47 -2.52
N GLU A 199 15.63 -13.85 -1.44
CA GLU A 199 14.29 -13.27 -1.40
C GLU A 199 14.18 -12.07 -2.36
N GLY A 200 12.95 -11.73 -2.77
CA GLY A 200 12.73 -10.61 -3.66
C GLY A 200 11.45 -10.72 -4.48
N ASN A 201 11.30 -9.82 -5.43
CA ASN A 201 10.25 -9.90 -6.45
C ASN A 201 10.60 -11.00 -7.47
N TYR A 202 9.63 -11.85 -7.77
CA TYR A 202 9.70 -12.81 -8.85
C TYR A 202 8.49 -12.67 -9.76
N ILE A 203 8.72 -12.79 -11.07
CA ILE A 203 7.67 -12.73 -12.08
C ILE A 203 7.42 -14.14 -12.61
N LEU A 204 6.20 -14.61 -12.45
CA LEU A 204 5.72 -15.88 -12.97
C LEU A 204 4.83 -15.60 -14.18
N THR A 205 5.06 -16.32 -15.28
CA THR A 205 4.31 -16.10 -16.52
C THR A 205 3.97 -17.43 -17.17
N LEU A 206 2.70 -17.61 -17.55
CA LEU A 206 2.26 -18.65 -18.49
C LEU A 206 2.10 -17.99 -19.86
N ARG A 207 2.84 -18.49 -20.85
CA ARG A 207 2.78 -18.04 -22.23
C ARG A 207 2.13 -19.11 -23.11
N ASN A 208 1.57 -18.69 -24.24
CA ASN A 208 1.07 -19.61 -25.24
C ASN A 208 2.18 -20.54 -25.78
N GLU A 209 1.80 -21.62 -26.46
CA GLU A 209 2.75 -22.60 -27.02
C GLU A 209 3.78 -21.98 -27.98
N ALA A 210 3.40 -20.94 -28.72
CA ALA A 210 4.31 -20.19 -29.60
C ALA A 210 5.30 -19.27 -28.85
N ASN A 211 5.18 -19.13 -27.52
CA ASN A 211 6.00 -18.24 -26.68
C ASN A 211 5.94 -16.75 -27.10
N THR A 212 4.79 -16.30 -27.61
CA THR A 212 4.59 -14.93 -28.11
C THR A 212 3.65 -14.10 -27.26
N LEU A 213 2.72 -14.71 -26.53
CA LEU A 213 1.67 -14.03 -25.77
C LEU A 213 1.67 -14.50 -24.31
N ASP A 214 1.60 -13.55 -23.39
CA ASP A 214 1.39 -13.82 -21.97
C ASP A 214 -0.11 -14.09 -21.74
N LEU A 215 -0.44 -15.32 -21.36
CA LEU A 215 -1.80 -15.74 -21.04
C LEU A 215 -2.15 -15.48 -19.57
N TRP A 216 -1.13 -15.50 -18.72
CA TRP A 216 -1.24 -15.19 -17.30
C TRP A 216 0.12 -14.70 -16.80
N LYS A 217 0.10 -13.66 -15.95
CA LYS A 217 1.29 -13.08 -15.35
C LYS A 217 0.99 -12.71 -13.91
N LYS A 218 1.90 -13.04 -13.00
CA LYS A 218 1.86 -12.62 -11.60
C LYS A 218 3.24 -12.21 -11.10
N GLU A 219 3.25 -11.21 -10.24
CA GLU A 219 4.45 -10.70 -9.57
C GLU A 219 4.30 -10.95 -8.08
N TYR A 220 5.22 -11.69 -7.48
CA TYR A 220 5.16 -12.06 -6.07
C TYR A 220 6.44 -11.68 -5.34
N PHE A 221 6.31 -11.21 -4.10
CA PHE A 221 7.43 -11.22 -3.17
C PHE A 221 7.62 -12.63 -2.60
N LEU A 222 8.76 -13.27 -2.89
CA LEU A 222 9.07 -14.60 -2.39
C LEU A 222 10.06 -14.52 -1.23
N THR A 223 9.66 -15.00 -0.06
CA THR A 223 10.50 -15.04 1.15
C THR A 223 10.21 -16.30 1.97
N GLN A 224 11.09 -16.68 2.89
CA GLN A 224 10.83 -17.73 3.89
C GLN A 224 10.53 -17.14 5.27
N ASP A 225 10.60 -15.80 5.41
CA ASP A 225 10.38 -15.15 6.69
C ASP A 225 8.88 -15.18 7.07
N PRO A 226 8.52 -15.77 8.23
CA PRO A 226 7.13 -15.86 8.67
C PRO A 226 6.48 -14.50 8.97
N GLU A 227 7.27 -13.45 9.23
CA GLU A 227 6.77 -12.09 9.51
C GLU A 227 6.07 -11.45 8.30
N VAL A 228 6.23 -12.02 7.10
CA VAL A 228 5.53 -11.56 5.89
C VAL A 228 4.00 -11.59 6.05
N LYS A 229 3.47 -12.46 6.92
CA LYS A 229 2.02 -12.58 7.16
C LYS A 229 1.39 -11.35 7.81
N SER A 230 2.18 -10.57 8.56
CA SER A 230 1.74 -9.31 9.17
C SER A 230 2.17 -8.08 8.36
N ALA A 231 2.90 -8.28 7.27
CA ALA A 231 3.39 -7.20 6.42
C ALA A 231 2.31 -6.73 5.44
N LEU A 232 2.20 -5.41 5.28
CA LEU A 232 1.40 -4.79 4.21
C LEU A 232 2.17 -4.73 2.89
N GLY A 233 3.50 -4.80 2.98
CA GLY A 233 4.41 -4.72 1.85
C GLY A 233 5.86 -4.87 2.25
N VAL A 234 6.75 -4.50 1.33
CA VAL A 234 8.20 -4.48 1.55
C VAL A 234 8.81 -3.18 1.04
N LEU A 235 9.74 -2.61 1.81
CA LEU A 235 10.71 -1.63 1.34
C LEU A 235 11.97 -2.36 0.93
N LYS A 236 12.45 -2.12 -0.28
CA LYS A 236 13.71 -2.63 -0.80
C LYS A 236 14.64 -1.45 -1.10
N ILE A 237 15.75 -1.39 -0.36
CA ILE A 237 16.87 -0.49 -0.64
C ILE A 237 17.96 -1.29 -1.34
N SER A 238 18.15 -0.99 -2.61
CA SER A 238 19.09 -1.63 -3.51
C SER A 238 20.34 -0.77 -3.68
N TYR A 239 21.49 -1.41 -3.59
CA TYR A 239 22.77 -0.90 -4.06
C TYR A 239 23.26 -1.73 -5.23
N ARG A 240 23.88 -1.08 -6.20
CA ARG A 240 24.39 -1.70 -7.43
C ARG A 240 25.87 -1.35 -7.59
N PRO A 241 26.63 -2.08 -8.42
CA PRO A 241 28.03 -1.74 -8.69
C PRO A 241 28.21 -0.36 -9.36
N VAL A 242 27.16 0.16 -10.01
CA VAL A 242 27.16 1.47 -10.66
C VAL A 242 25.81 2.18 -10.42
N PRO A 243 25.80 3.39 -9.82
CA PRO A 243 26.93 4.02 -9.13
C PRO A 243 27.35 3.19 -7.90
N ASP A 244 28.63 3.22 -7.55
CA ASP A 244 29.12 2.63 -6.29
C ASP A 244 29.05 3.69 -5.19
N HIS A 245 27.98 3.63 -4.40
CA HIS A 245 27.72 4.57 -3.30
C HIS A 245 27.22 3.85 -2.04
N LEU A 246 27.54 2.55 -1.90
CA LEU A 246 27.18 1.82 -0.69
C LEU A 246 27.89 2.38 0.55
N TYR A 247 29.09 2.92 0.42
CA TYR A 247 29.83 3.50 1.53
C TYR A 247 30.22 4.95 1.26
N GLY A 248 30.62 5.66 2.32
CA GLY A 248 30.94 7.08 2.26
C GLY A 248 29.76 7.95 2.72
N GLY A 249 29.22 8.76 1.81
CA GLY A 249 28.11 9.66 2.09
C GLY A 249 26.86 8.90 2.56
N ARG A 250 26.09 9.51 3.46
CA ARG A 250 24.83 8.96 3.93
C ARG A 250 23.74 9.20 2.89
N ASP A 251 22.99 8.15 2.56
CA ASP A 251 21.81 8.28 1.69
C ASP A 251 20.53 8.61 2.50
N TYR A 252 19.68 9.44 1.93
CA TYR A 252 18.37 9.82 2.48
C TYR A 252 17.26 9.42 1.52
N TYR A 253 16.31 8.64 2.04
CA TYR A 253 15.15 8.13 1.32
C TYR A 253 13.85 8.55 2.03
N ALA A 254 12.78 8.74 1.27
CA ALA A 254 11.46 9.01 1.82
C ALA A 254 10.38 8.19 1.11
N ILE A 255 9.60 7.43 1.87
CA ILE A 255 8.32 6.90 1.42
C ILE A 255 7.28 8.00 1.64
N ASP A 256 6.77 8.60 0.57
CA ASP A 256 5.83 9.73 0.61
C ASP A 256 4.40 9.27 0.26
N LEU A 257 3.62 8.92 1.30
CA LEU A 257 2.25 8.43 1.17
C LEU A 257 1.26 9.59 1.09
N LYS A 258 0.26 9.43 0.22
CA LYS A 258 -0.79 10.43 -0.02
C LYS A 258 -2.13 9.98 0.52
N ARG A 259 -2.87 10.90 1.11
CA ARG A 259 -4.23 10.69 1.59
C ARG A 259 -5.21 10.57 0.42
N LYS A 260 -6.27 9.79 0.63
CA LYS A 260 -7.45 9.75 -0.22
C LYS A 260 -8.29 11.01 -0.06
N ALA A 261 -9.13 11.25 -1.06
CA ALA A 261 -10.25 12.16 -0.99
C ALA A 261 -11.48 11.47 -1.58
N THR A 262 -12.61 11.55 -0.89
CA THR A 262 -13.85 10.87 -1.29
C THR A 262 -15.01 11.85 -1.33
N LYS A 263 -16.04 11.57 -2.13
CA LYS A 263 -17.31 12.29 -1.98
C LYS A 263 -18.03 11.77 -0.74
N TRP A 264 -18.42 12.68 0.13
CA TRP A 264 -19.12 12.33 1.36
C TRP A 264 -20.62 12.32 1.11
N THR A 265 -21.26 11.18 1.40
CA THR A 265 -22.69 10.99 1.22
C THR A 265 -23.34 10.79 2.59
N TYR A 266 -24.07 11.79 3.06
CA TYR A 266 -24.87 11.72 4.27
C TYR A 266 -26.24 11.11 3.97
N ILE A 267 -26.58 10.05 4.67
CA ILE A 267 -27.90 9.41 4.63
C ILE A 267 -28.59 9.74 5.95
N ILE A 268 -29.48 10.72 5.92
CA ILE A 268 -30.26 11.14 7.09
C ILE A 268 -31.47 10.23 7.21
N VAL A 269 -31.64 9.55 8.34
CA VAL A 269 -32.68 8.55 8.57
C VAL A 269 -33.64 9.03 9.67
N SER A 270 -34.92 9.22 9.33
CA SER A 270 -35.94 9.64 10.31
C SER A 270 -36.53 8.42 11.04
N GLN A 271 -35.91 8.02 12.15
CA GLN A 271 -36.39 6.88 12.95
C GLN A 271 -37.44 7.30 13.97
N ASN A 272 -37.25 8.47 14.59
CA ASN A 272 -38.07 8.89 15.72
C ASN A 272 -39.39 9.57 15.29
N LYS A 273 -39.62 9.77 13.98
CA LYS A 273 -40.74 10.52 13.38
C LYS A 273 -40.95 11.94 13.96
N LYS A 274 -39.97 12.47 14.71
CA LYS A 274 -39.99 13.85 15.25
C LYS A 274 -39.79 14.90 14.17
N VAL A 275 -39.20 14.50 13.04
CA VAL A 275 -39.04 15.30 11.84
C VAL A 275 -39.75 14.57 10.71
N ASP A 276 -40.85 15.16 10.24
CA ASP A 276 -41.54 14.75 9.03
C ASP A 276 -40.74 15.23 7.81
N LEU A 277 -40.19 14.29 7.05
CA LEU A 277 -39.35 14.56 5.88
C LEU A 277 -40.17 14.91 4.64
N GLY A 278 -41.49 14.67 4.63
CA GLY A 278 -42.37 15.05 3.53
C GLY A 278 -42.74 16.53 3.53
N THR A 279 -42.67 17.19 4.70
CA THR A 279 -43.02 18.60 4.86
C THR A 279 -41.84 19.50 5.23
N ALA A 280 -40.84 18.97 5.95
CA ALA A 280 -39.65 19.72 6.33
C ALA A 280 -38.53 19.58 5.29
N GLN A 281 -38.00 20.72 4.82
CA GLN A 281 -36.81 20.72 3.97
C GLN A 281 -35.55 20.67 4.83
N LEU A 282 -34.66 19.71 4.55
CA LEU A 282 -33.35 19.61 5.18
C LEU A 282 -32.27 20.24 4.30
N SER A 283 -31.20 20.71 4.92
CA SER A 283 -30.00 21.18 4.21
C SER A 283 -28.76 20.98 5.07
N ILE A 284 -27.61 20.77 4.43
CA ILE A 284 -26.31 20.77 5.09
C ILE A 284 -25.63 22.11 4.80
N LEU A 285 -25.20 22.80 5.85
CA LEU A 285 -24.45 24.05 5.75
C LEU A 285 -23.07 23.86 6.39
N ASP A 286 -22.02 24.11 5.62
CA ASP A 286 -20.65 24.17 6.12
C ASP A 286 -20.31 25.61 6.51
N LYS A 287 -20.10 25.86 7.80
CA LYS A 287 -19.77 27.21 8.31
C LYS A 287 -18.27 27.51 8.35
N GLY A 288 -17.48 26.73 7.61
CA GLY A 288 -16.03 26.83 7.64
C GLY A 288 -15.44 26.20 8.90
N ASN A 289 -14.14 26.35 9.10
CA ASN A 289 -13.41 25.59 10.12
C ASN A 289 -12.69 26.51 11.11
N PRO A 290 -12.37 26.02 12.32
CA PRO A 290 -11.52 26.75 13.25
C PRO A 290 -10.15 27.10 12.63
N PRO A 291 -9.48 28.16 13.10
CA PRO A 291 -8.13 28.51 12.65
C PRO A 291 -7.17 27.33 12.72
N GLY A 292 -6.37 27.13 11.67
CA GLY A 292 -5.40 26.03 11.58
C GLY A 292 -5.98 24.69 11.13
N SER A 293 -7.29 24.60 10.85
CA SER A 293 -7.87 23.42 10.21
C SER A 293 -7.45 23.33 8.73
N PRO A 294 -7.09 22.15 8.22
CA PRO A 294 -6.69 21.98 6.83
C PRO A 294 -7.89 21.88 5.86
N TYR A 295 -9.11 21.85 6.39
CA TYR A 295 -10.32 21.78 5.58
C TYR A 295 -10.70 23.13 4.99
N THR A 296 -11.25 23.09 3.78
CA THR A 296 -11.99 24.22 3.20
C THR A 296 -13.48 24.11 3.54
N THR A 297 -14.27 25.04 2.99
CA THR A 297 -15.73 24.94 2.98
C THR A 297 -16.16 24.07 1.80
N TYR A 298 -17.18 23.22 2.00
CA TYR A 298 -17.73 22.31 1.00
C TYR A 298 -19.23 22.47 0.88
N ASN A 299 -19.73 22.35 -0.35
CA ASN A 299 -21.15 22.38 -0.63
C ASN A 299 -21.70 20.95 -0.76
N PHE A 300 -22.92 20.77 -0.25
CA PHE A 300 -23.64 19.51 -0.28
C PHE A 300 -24.95 19.69 -1.05
N GLN A 301 -25.24 18.75 -1.93
CA GLN A 301 -26.45 18.73 -2.73
C GLN A 301 -27.34 17.57 -2.29
N GLN A 302 -28.64 17.81 -2.18
CA GLN A 302 -29.61 16.75 -1.98
C GLN A 302 -29.69 15.85 -3.22
N ILE A 303 -29.65 14.55 -3.02
CA ILE A 303 -29.76 13.55 -4.08
C ILE A 303 -31.16 12.93 -4.04
N GLY A 304 -31.91 13.12 -5.13
CA GLY A 304 -33.29 12.65 -5.26
C GLY A 304 -34.30 13.46 -4.45
N ALA A 305 -35.51 12.91 -4.33
CA ALA A 305 -36.59 13.50 -3.55
C ALA A 305 -36.33 13.38 -2.04
N ALA A 306 -37.03 14.20 -1.26
CA ALA A 306 -37.13 14.10 0.20
C ALA A 306 -38.61 13.89 0.57
N PRO A 307 -38.99 12.76 1.19
CA PRO A 307 -38.15 11.59 1.46
C PRO A 307 -37.71 10.86 0.17
N ASN A 308 -36.59 10.15 0.24
CA ASN A 308 -36.08 9.36 -0.87
C ASN A 308 -36.96 8.12 -1.09
N ALA A 309 -37.40 7.89 -2.33
CA ALA A 309 -38.32 6.81 -2.67
C ALA A 309 -37.63 5.44 -2.68
N ASP A 310 -36.38 5.39 -3.13
CA ASP A 310 -35.64 4.16 -3.45
C ASP A 310 -34.80 3.66 -2.28
N VAL A 311 -34.35 4.57 -1.41
CA VAL A 311 -33.46 4.27 -0.30
C VAL A 311 -34.20 4.39 1.03
N LYS A 312 -34.50 3.24 1.64
CA LYS A 312 -35.04 3.14 2.99
C LYS A 312 -34.08 2.34 3.88
N ILE A 313 -33.89 2.79 5.11
CA ILE A 313 -33.06 2.09 6.10
C ILE A 313 -33.98 1.59 7.20
N ASN A 314 -34.10 0.28 7.37
CA ASN A 314 -35.03 -0.35 8.31
C ASN A 314 -36.47 0.18 8.17
N ASN A 315 -36.93 0.32 6.92
CA ASN A 315 -38.24 0.91 6.54
C ASN A 315 -38.45 2.37 6.96
N ALA A 316 -37.43 3.06 7.49
CA ALA A 316 -37.49 4.49 7.77
C ALA A 316 -37.22 5.32 6.51
N GLU A 317 -37.86 6.49 6.45
CA GLU A 317 -37.66 7.49 5.42
C GLU A 317 -36.26 8.09 5.51
N THR A 318 -35.68 8.41 4.35
CA THR A 318 -34.35 9.00 4.29
C THR A 318 -34.29 10.28 3.46
N VAL A 319 -33.28 11.11 3.72
CA VAL A 319 -32.84 12.19 2.82
C VAL A 319 -31.35 12.03 2.61
N ILE A 320 -30.91 12.10 1.36
CA ILE A 320 -29.51 11.88 0.99
C ILE A 320 -28.89 13.20 0.56
N PHE A 321 -27.72 13.53 1.11
CA PHE A 321 -26.89 14.65 0.69
C PHE A 321 -25.53 14.16 0.25
N LYS A 322 -24.99 14.68 -0.86
CA LYS A 322 -23.67 14.33 -1.36
C LYS A 322 -22.81 15.59 -1.51
N SER A 323 -21.55 15.54 -1.11
CA SER A 323 -20.60 16.62 -1.38
C SER A 323 -20.40 16.80 -2.88
N GLN A 324 -20.35 18.05 -3.35
CA GLN A 324 -20.17 18.34 -4.78
C GLN A 324 -18.77 17.95 -5.27
N VAL A 325 -17.77 18.05 -4.41
CA VAL A 325 -16.37 17.68 -4.67
C VAL A 325 -15.88 16.65 -3.64
N PRO A 326 -14.84 15.87 -3.96
CA PRO A 326 -14.16 15.03 -2.98
C PRO A 326 -13.57 15.84 -1.82
N ILE A 327 -13.66 15.29 -0.62
CA ILE A 327 -13.14 15.88 0.61
C ILE A 327 -11.96 15.00 1.07
N PRO A 328 -10.76 15.57 1.28
CA PRO A 328 -9.59 14.79 1.73
C PRO A 328 -9.75 14.31 3.17
N PHE A 329 -9.14 13.16 3.47
CA PHE A 329 -9.03 12.66 4.84
C PHE A 329 -7.93 13.39 5.61
N PHE A 330 -8.23 13.84 6.82
CA PHE A 330 -7.24 14.42 7.73
C PHE A 330 -7.31 13.76 9.11
N GLU A 331 -6.19 13.82 9.83
CA GLU A 331 -6.08 13.35 11.20
C GLU A 331 -7.05 14.06 12.15
N ASN A 332 -7.27 15.36 11.95
CA ASN A 332 -8.31 16.09 12.66
C ASN A 332 -9.63 15.99 11.88
N PRO A 333 -10.77 15.77 12.55
CA PRO A 333 -12.06 15.73 11.86
C PRO A 333 -12.48 17.12 11.37
N LYS A 334 -13.28 17.14 10.31
CA LYS A 334 -13.99 18.34 9.88
C LYS A 334 -15.05 18.72 10.91
N LEU A 335 -15.12 20.00 11.24
CA LEU A 335 -16.09 20.58 12.18
C LEU A 335 -17.06 21.52 11.46
N ASN A 336 -18.04 22.03 12.20
CA ASN A 336 -19.06 22.99 11.76
C ASN A 336 -19.86 22.63 10.48
N LEU A 337 -20.02 21.34 10.20
CA LEU A 337 -21.01 20.85 9.24
C LEU A 337 -22.36 20.76 9.94
N GLU A 338 -23.27 21.70 9.68
CA GLU A 338 -24.57 21.76 10.33
C GLU A 338 -25.66 21.07 9.48
N LEU A 339 -26.47 20.21 10.10
CA LEU A 339 -27.74 19.79 9.52
C LEU A 339 -28.84 20.75 9.97
N ARG A 340 -29.55 21.37 9.03
CA ARG A 340 -30.55 22.40 9.31
C ARG A 340 -31.91 22.04 8.75
N ARG A 341 -32.97 22.42 9.47
CA ARG A 341 -34.37 22.28 9.07
C ARG A 341 -34.95 23.62 8.60
N LYS A 342 -35.71 23.59 7.52
CA LYS A 342 -36.55 24.68 7.01
C LYS A 342 -38.04 24.26 7.00
N PRO A 343 -38.99 25.19 7.24
CA PRO A 343 -38.79 26.59 7.64
C PRO A 343 -38.26 26.73 9.08
N GLY A 344 -37.78 27.92 9.45
CA GLY A 344 -37.31 28.25 10.81
C GLY A 344 -35.79 28.14 11.04
N ASN A 345 -35.02 27.68 10.05
CA ASN A 345 -33.55 27.67 10.06
C ASN A 345 -32.91 26.99 11.28
N ARG A 346 -33.63 26.04 11.89
CA ARG A 346 -33.25 25.38 13.13
C ARG A 346 -32.10 24.40 12.86
N VAL A 347 -31.04 24.49 13.66
CA VAL A 347 -29.94 23.53 13.64
C VAL A 347 -30.39 22.25 14.35
N LEU A 348 -30.35 21.13 13.64
CA LEU A 348 -30.60 19.79 14.18
C LEU A 348 -29.31 19.18 14.73
N PHE A 349 -28.20 19.36 14.00
CA PHE A 349 -26.85 18.97 14.41
C PHE A 349 -25.89 20.11 14.12
N GLY A 350 -25.09 20.51 15.11
CA GLY A 350 -24.05 21.53 14.93
C GLY A 350 -22.79 20.99 14.23
N HIS A 351 -22.56 19.68 14.36
CA HIS A 351 -21.42 18.97 13.81
C HIS A 351 -21.87 17.60 13.31
N LEU A 352 -22.00 17.46 12.01
CA LEU A 352 -22.23 16.17 11.38
C LEU A 352 -21.01 15.26 11.54
N PRO A 353 -21.23 13.95 11.71
CA PRO A 353 -20.13 13.00 11.82
C PRO A 353 -19.28 12.98 10.54
N ASN A 354 -18.01 12.63 10.68
CA ASN A 354 -17.11 12.43 9.54
C ASN A 354 -17.18 10.95 9.09
N PRO A 355 -16.72 10.61 7.87
CA PRO A 355 -16.52 9.23 7.49
C PRO A 355 -15.72 8.43 8.52
N SER A 356 -16.08 7.16 8.68
CA SER A 356 -15.25 6.24 9.46
C SER A 356 -13.86 6.13 8.83
N ARG A 357 -12.84 6.18 9.68
CA ARG A 357 -11.43 6.00 9.29
C ARG A 357 -11.08 4.54 9.02
N SER A 358 -11.99 3.60 9.29
CA SER A 358 -11.83 2.16 9.03
C SER A 358 -13.00 1.59 8.22
N GLY A 359 -13.90 2.44 7.75
CA GLY A 359 -15.08 2.04 7.00
C GLY A 359 -14.77 1.66 5.56
N ALA A 360 -15.61 0.80 4.98
CA ALA A 360 -15.53 0.49 3.56
C ALA A 360 -15.84 1.74 2.72
N ILE A 361 -14.97 2.03 1.75
CA ILE A 361 -15.20 3.03 0.72
C ILE A 361 -15.92 2.33 -0.44
N LYS A 362 -17.06 2.88 -0.86
CA LYS A 362 -17.79 2.36 -2.02
C LYS A 362 -17.26 3.04 -3.28
N VAL A 363 -17.07 2.26 -4.34
CA VAL A 363 -16.76 2.80 -5.67
C VAL A 363 -18.05 2.75 -6.49
N SER A 364 -18.52 3.91 -6.95
CA SER A 364 -19.72 4.07 -7.78
C SER A 364 -19.36 4.91 -9.00
N PRO A 365 -19.83 4.57 -10.20
CA PRO A 365 -19.05 4.57 -11.46
C PRO A 365 -17.81 5.48 -11.47
N GLY A 366 -16.68 5.01 -10.91
CA GLY A 366 -15.39 5.71 -10.91
C GLY A 366 -15.19 6.77 -9.82
N GLU A 367 -16.19 7.03 -8.98
CA GLU A 367 -16.10 7.90 -7.80
C GLU A 367 -15.98 7.08 -6.51
N GLU A 368 -14.97 7.40 -5.70
CA GLU A 368 -14.88 6.89 -4.33
C GLU A 368 -15.82 7.68 -3.40
N ILE A 369 -16.70 6.94 -2.71
CA ILE A 369 -17.75 7.48 -1.86
C ILE A 369 -17.60 6.96 -0.43
N SER A 370 -17.70 7.88 0.52
CA SER A 370 -17.84 7.57 1.94
C SER A 370 -19.28 7.82 2.37
N GLU A 371 -19.98 6.75 2.76
CA GLU A 371 -21.34 6.85 3.30
C GLU A 371 -21.33 7.11 4.80
N ILE A 372 -22.20 8.02 5.23
CA ILE A 372 -22.30 8.46 6.62
C ILE A 372 -23.78 8.45 7.02
N TYR A 373 -24.15 7.59 7.95
CA TYR A 373 -25.54 7.45 8.40
C TYR A 373 -25.78 8.36 9.61
N VAL A 374 -26.86 9.15 9.55
CA VAL A 374 -27.23 10.09 10.62
C VAL A 374 -28.69 9.85 10.98
N PHE A 375 -28.93 9.40 12.21
CA PHE A 375 -30.27 9.06 12.69
C PHE A 375 -30.88 10.22 13.47
N ILE A 376 -32.12 10.60 13.13
CA ILE A 376 -32.86 11.73 13.74
C ILE A 376 -34.20 11.31 14.34
#